data_AF-A0A926JJE5-F1
#
_entry.id   AF-A0A926JJE5-F1
#
_cell.length_a   1.000
_cell.length_b   1.000
_cell.length_c   1.000
_cell.angle_alpha   90.00
_cell.angle_beta   90.00
_cell.angle_gamma   90.00
#
_symmetry.space_group_name_H-M   'P 1'
#
loop_
_entity.id
_entity.type
_entity.pdbx_description
1 polymer ?
#
loop_
_entity_poly.entity_id
_entity_poly.type
_entity_poly.pdbx_seq_one_letter_code
_entity_poly.pdbx_strand_id
1 'polypeptide(L)'
;MMHDAVEWVESGGGPLIAVPETVLPFWVGADGDETASDYDRACEVDGRLGLLPVGDATALVLGDEPAATAFLPDRGTFVRWSAAETEAELLASVPAALTVAEWEPEVCWDVPGPVLLFDAAWPGTGAPDTDHVRVALSPGRYAVRAAQVQPGPETWLGLVELRRLAHR
;
A
#
# COMPACT_ATOMS: atom_id res chain seq x y z
N MET A 1 3.43 -18.29 -22.72
CA MET A 1 3.37 -16.90 -22.23
C MET A 1 3.34 -16.99 -20.72
N MET A 2 4.46 -16.75 -20.04
CA MET A 2 4.44 -16.50 -18.60
C MET A 2 3.60 -15.24 -18.42
N HIS A 3 2.46 -15.37 -17.76
CA HIS A 3 1.88 -14.22 -17.09
C HIS A 3 2.81 -14.09 -15.88
N ASP A 4 3.55 -12.99 -15.76
CA ASP A 4 4.21 -12.70 -14.49
C ASP A 4 3.12 -12.78 -13.42
N ALA A 5 3.30 -13.71 -12.47
CA ALA A 5 2.37 -13.85 -11.37
C ALA A 5 2.38 -12.55 -10.58
N VAL A 6 1.21 -12.09 -10.14
CA VAL A 6 1.13 -10.90 -9.30
C VAL A 6 1.72 -11.24 -7.93
N GLU A 7 2.66 -10.42 -7.48
CA GLU A 7 3.25 -10.56 -6.14
C GLU A 7 2.33 -9.91 -5.11
N TRP A 8 2.02 -10.65 -4.06
CA TRP A 8 1.19 -10.23 -2.92
C TRP A 8 2.06 -10.14 -1.68
N VAL A 9 1.80 -9.11 -0.88
CA VAL A 9 2.34 -8.98 0.47
C VAL A 9 1.25 -9.35 1.46
N GLU A 10 1.51 -10.35 2.29
CA GLU A 10 0.62 -10.74 3.37
C GLU A 10 0.69 -9.78 4.56
N SER A 11 -0.45 -9.56 5.22
CA SER A 11 -0.52 -8.84 6.50
C SER A 11 -0.56 -9.83 7.66
N GLY A 12 0.33 -9.66 8.63
CA GLY A 12 0.37 -10.38 9.91
C GLY A 12 -0.68 -9.92 10.91
N GLY A 13 -1.63 -9.07 10.51
CA GLY A 13 -2.74 -8.57 11.33
C GLY A 13 -2.73 -7.06 11.55
N GLY A 14 -1.70 -6.36 11.05
CA GLY A 14 -1.59 -4.90 11.09
C GLY A 14 -1.66 -4.24 9.70
N PRO A 15 -1.46 -2.93 9.61
CA PRO A 15 -1.41 -2.25 8.33
C PRO A 15 -0.19 -2.71 7.52
N LEU A 16 -0.33 -2.67 6.19
CA LEU A 16 0.83 -2.70 5.31
C LEU A 16 1.32 -1.28 5.08
N ILE A 17 2.61 -1.13 4.78
CA ILE A 17 3.23 0.18 4.59
C ILE A 17 4.11 0.18 3.35
N ALA A 18 4.04 1.27 2.57
CA ALA A 18 4.97 1.54 1.48
C ALA A 18 5.95 2.65 1.88
N VAL A 19 7.21 2.28 2.12
CA VAL A 19 8.27 3.18 2.59
C VAL A 19 9.25 3.47 1.45
N PRO A 20 9.62 4.73 1.18
CA PRO A 20 10.65 5.03 0.18
C PRO A 20 11.98 4.37 0.52
N GLU A 21 12.64 3.76 -0.47
CA GLU A 21 13.92 3.04 -0.28
C GLU A 21 15.00 3.92 0.36
N THR A 22 14.95 5.25 0.10
CA THR A 22 15.91 6.23 0.63
C THR A 22 15.82 6.42 2.14
N VAL A 23 14.66 6.12 2.75
CA VAL A 23 14.43 6.26 4.20
C VAL A 23 14.09 4.94 4.88
N LEU A 24 14.11 3.84 4.14
CA LEU A 24 13.76 2.51 4.64
C LEU A 24 14.52 2.12 5.93
N PRO A 25 15.82 2.41 6.11
CA PRO A 25 16.53 2.10 7.36
C PRO A 25 16.04 2.85 8.60
N PHE A 26 15.24 3.91 8.44
CA PHE A 26 14.66 4.67 9.56
C PHE A 26 13.33 4.11 10.05
N TRP A 27 12.74 3.15 9.34
CA TRP A 27 11.55 2.43 9.82
C TRP A 27 11.99 1.30 10.76
N VAL A 28 11.68 1.41 12.06
CA VAL A 28 12.07 0.43 13.07
C VAL A 28 11.04 -0.68 13.30
N GLY A 29 9.85 -0.55 12.70
CA GLY A 29 8.76 -1.52 12.86
C GLY A 29 8.23 -1.57 14.29
N ALA A 30 7.88 -2.78 14.75
CA ALA A 30 7.37 -3.01 16.10
C ALA A 30 8.47 -3.10 17.18
N ASP A 31 9.75 -3.16 16.77
CA ASP A 31 10.90 -3.31 17.68
C ASP A 31 11.35 -1.98 18.33
N GLY A 32 10.64 -0.87 18.10
CA GLY A 32 10.97 0.44 18.65
C GLY A 32 10.87 0.52 20.17
N ASP A 33 11.80 1.24 20.82
CA ASP A 33 11.86 1.43 22.28
C ASP A 33 11.20 2.74 22.76
N GLU A 34 10.72 3.57 21.83
CA GLU A 34 10.03 4.84 22.12
C GLU A 34 8.61 4.61 22.68
N THR A 35 8.00 5.66 23.22
CA THR A 35 6.64 5.59 23.80
C THR A 35 5.55 5.09 22.84
N ALA A 36 5.81 5.12 21.53
CA ALA A 36 5.04 4.44 20.49
C ALA A 36 6.01 3.98 19.40
N SER A 37 5.96 2.70 19.02
CA SER A 37 6.75 2.18 17.91
C SER A 37 6.28 2.74 16.56
N ASP A 38 7.08 2.57 15.51
CA ASP A 38 6.64 2.92 14.14
C ASP A 38 5.39 2.13 13.74
N TYR A 39 5.33 0.86 14.15
CA TYR A 39 4.14 0.02 13.97
C TYR A 39 2.91 0.59 14.70
N ASP A 40 3.05 1.03 15.96
CA ASP A 40 1.94 1.63 16.70
C ASP A 40 1.42 2.88 16.00
N ARG A 41 2.33 3.74 15.52
CA ARG A 41 1.98 4.94 14.73
C ARG A 41 1.23 4.60 13.44
N ALA A 42 1.55 3.48 12.79
CA ALA A 42 0.82 3.00 11.61
C ALA A 42 -0.57 2.46 11.97
N CYS A 43 -0.69 1.73 13.08
CA CYS A 43 -1.97 1.22 13.57
C CYS A 43 -2.93 2.33 14.02
N GLU A 44 -2.41 3.47 14.48
CA GLU A 44 -3.20 4.65 14.87
C GLU A 44 -3.72 5.47 13.67
N VAL A 45 -3.32 5.13 12.43
CA VAL A 45 -3.87 5.78 11.24
C VAL A 45 -5.33 5.39 11.07
N ASP A 46 -6.21 6.37 11.27
CA ASP A 46 -7.63 6.22 10.98
C ASP A 46 -7.90 6.14 9.46
N GLY A 47 -8.71 5.16 9.07
CA GLY A 47 -9.18 5.01 7.69
C GLY A 47 -8.26 4.18 6.79
N ARG A 48 -8.54 4.19 5.49
CA ARG A 48 -7.91 3.27 4.51
C ARG A 48 -6.51 3.69 4.10
N LEU A 49 -6.14 4.93 4.37
CA LEU A 49 -4.94 5.57 3.85
C LEU A 49 -4.41 6.62 4.84
N GLY A 50 -3.11 6.61 5.09
CA GLY A 50 -2.43 7.67 5.83
C GLY A 50 -1.00 7.89 5.38
N LEU A 51 -0.43 9.01 5.81
CA LEU A 51 0.98 9.34 5.59
C LEU A 51 1.68 9.51 6.94
N LEU A 52 2.82 8.84 7.10
CA LEU A 52 3.66 8.97 8.29
C LEU A 52 5.05 9.47 7.93
N PRO A 53 5.63 10.40 8.72
CA PRO A 53 7.02 10.80 8.53
C PRO A 53 7.98 9.65 8.84
N VAL A 54 8.96 9.43 7.97
CA VAL A 54 10.05 8.45 8.13
C VAL A 54 11.32 9.09 7.58
N GLY A 55 12.31 9.33 8.45
CA GLY A 55 13.50 10.08 8.08
C GLY A 55 13.14 11.48 7.54
N ASP A 56 13.58 11.78 6.31
CA ASP A 56 13.31 13.04 5.60
C ASP A 56 12.19 12.93 4.55
N ALA A 57 11.46 11.82 4.53
CA ALA A 57 10.34 11.56 3.62
C ALA A 57 9.09 11.10 4.39
N THR A 58 8.08 10.65 3.66
CA THR A 58 6.86 10.08 4.23
C THR A 58 6.60 8.69 3.66
N ALA A 59 6.17 7.77 4.51
CA ALA A 59 5.66 6.47 4.13
C ALA A 59 4.13 6.52 3.96
N LEU A 60 3.62 5.64 3.09
CA LEU A 60 2.19 5.47 2.85
C LEU A 60 1.68 4.27 3.65
N VAL A 61 0.72 4.49 4.54
CA VAL A 61 0.05 3.43 5.31
C VAL A 61 -1.21 2.99 4.57
N LEU A 62 -1.37 1.68 4.40
CA LEU A 62 -2.57 1.05 3.87
C LEU A 62 -3.32 0.39 5.05
N GLY A 63 -4.30 1.12 5.58
CA GLY A 63 -4.96 0.86 6.87
C GLY A 63 -6.37 0.25 6.77
N ASP A 64 -7.24 0.59 7.73
CA ASP A 64 -8.61 0.04 7.91
C ASP A 64 -8.59 -1.42 8.39
N GLU A 65 -8.52 -2.38 7.48
CA GLU A 65 -8.50 -3.81 7.81
C GLU A 65 -7.23 -4.48 7.27
N PRO A 66 -6.68 -5.49 7.96
CA PRO A 66 -5.59 -6.32 7.45
C PRO A 66 -6.00 -6.98 6.13
N ALA A 67 -5.16 -6.84 5.10
CA ALA A 67 -5.46 -7.42 3.79
C ALA A 67 -4.17 -7.68 3.00
N ALA A 68 -4.08 -8.86 2.39
CA ALA A 68 -3.06 -9.15 1.40
C ALA A 68 -3.12 -8.10 0.29
N THR A 69 -1.97 -7.55 -0.10
CA THR A 69 -1.93 -6.42 -1.04
C THR A 69 -0.92 -6.65 -2.14
N ALA A 70 -1.35 -6.44 -3.38
CA ALA A 70 -0.51 -6.43 -4.56
C ALA A 70 -0.44 -5.02 -5.16
N PHE A 71 0.60 -4.74 -5.94
CA PHE A 71 0.69 -3.54 -6.76
C PHE A 71 0.55 -3.88 -8.24
N LEU A 72 -0.33 -3.16 -8.95
CA LEU A 72 -0.53 -3.29 -10.39
C LEU A 72 0.10 -2.09 -11.13
N PRO A 73 1.29 -2.25 -11.74
CA PRO A 73 2.04 -1.14 -12.32
C PRO A 73 1.32 -0.41 -13.45
N ASP A 74 0.64 -1.18 -14.32
CA ASP A 74 -0.11 -0.64 -15.46
C ASP A 74 -1.29 0.25 -15.06
N ARG A 75 -1.72 0.14 -13.79
CA ARG A 75 -2.82 0.93 -13.21
C ARG A 75 -2.32 1.95 -12.19
N GLY A 76 -1.09 1.82 -11.70
CA GLY A 76 -0.59 2.60 -10.58
C GLY A 76 -1.44 2.38 -9.33
N THR A 77 -1.90 1.16 -9.07
CA THR A 77 -2.89 0.88 -8.03
C THR A 77 -2.44 -0.26 -7.13
N PHE A 78 -2.54 -0.07 -5.82
CA PHE A 78 -2.53 -1.19 -4.88
C PHE A 78 -3.92 -1.82 -4.81
N VAL A 79 -3.97 -3.14 -4.91
CA VAL A 79 -5.19 -3.94 -4.80
C VAL A 79 -5.10 -4.72 -3.50
N ARG A 80 -6.10 -4.55 -2.64
CA ARG A 80 -6.16 -5.15 -1.31
C ARG A 80 -7.25 -6.21 -1.29
N TRP A 81 -6.89 -7.45 -1.03
CA TRP A 81 -7.82 -8.57 -1.04
C TRP A 81 -8.64 -8.59 0.25
N SER A 82 -9.92 -8.23 0.18
CA SER A 82 -10.84 -8.38 1.31
C SER A 82 -11.65 -9.68 1.23
N ALA A 83 -12.21 -10.00 0.06
CA ALA A 83 -12.89 -11.27 -0.19
C ALA A 83 -12.95 -11.60 -1.70
N ALA A 84 -12.71 -12.85 -2.05
CA ALA A 84 -12.95 -13.44 -3.38
C ALA A 84 -12.68 -14.95 -3.28
N GLU A 85 -13.25 -15.76 -4.20
CA GLU A 85 -12.95 -17.20 -4.23
C GLU A 85 -11.54 -17.46 -4.76
N THR A 86 -11.08 -16.64 -5.72
CA THR A 86 -9.78 -16.82 -6.37
C THR A 86 -9.11 -15.49 -6.72
N GLU A 87 -7.78 -15.53 -6.86
CA GLU A 87 -6.98 -14.38 -7.28
C GLU A 87 -7.40 -13.91 -8.67
N ALA A 88 -7.58 -14.85 -9.59
CA ALA A 88 -7.92 -14.56 -10.98
C ALA A 88 -9.26 -13.82 -11.09
N GLU A 89 -10.27 -14.22 -10.30
CA GLU A 89 -11.55 -13.52 -10.22
C GLU A 89 -11.38 -12.10 -9.68
N LEU A 90 -10.66 -11.95 -8.56
CA LEU A 90 -10.42 -10.65 -7.95
C LEU A 90 -9.71 -9.70 -8.92
N LEU A 91 -8.60 -10.14 -9.53
CA LEU A 91 -7.83 -9.35 -10.49
C LEU A 91 -8.64 -9.01 -11.75
N ALA A 92 -9.46 -9.93 -12.25
CA ALA A 92 -10.33 -9.68 -13.39
C ALA A 92 -11.39 -8.59 -13.11
N SER A 93 -11.77 -8.40 -11.85
CA SER A 93 -12.75 -7.39 -11.43
C SER A 93 -12.17 -5.96 -11.35
N VAL A 94 -10.84 -5.82 -11.18
CA VAL A 94 -10.16 -4.53 -10.92
C VAL A 94 -10.49 -3.44 -11.94
N PRO A 95 -10.50 -3.68 -13.27
CA PRO A 95 -10.81 -2.60 -14.23
C PRO A 95 -12.22 -2.02 -14.07
N ALA A 96 -13.21 -2.87 -13.78
CA ALA A 96 -14.58 -2.42 -13.52
C ALA A 96 -14.65 -1.69 -12.17
N ALA A 97 -13.98 -2.24 -11.14
CA ALA A 97 -13.92 -1.67 -9.80
C ALA A 97 -13.35 -0.24 -9.81
N LEU A 98 -12.25 0.01 -10.54
CA LEU A 98 -11.65 1.33 -10.70
C LEU A 98 -12.61 2.37 -11.30
N THR A 99 -13.53 1.93 -12.16
CA THR A 99 -14.49 2.82 -12.84
C THR A 99 -15.64 3.24 -11.92
N VAL A 100 -16.06 2.35 -11.02
CA VAL A 100 -17.23 2.57 -10.14
C VAL A 100 -16.83 2.97 -8.72
N ALA A 101 -15.54 2.96 -8.40
CA ALA A 101 -15.02 3.27 -7.08
C ALA A 101 -15.51 4.63 -6.57
N GLU A 102 -16.13 4.62 -5.40
CA GLU A 102 -16.44 5.82 -4.63
C GLU A 102 -15.19 6.21 -3.82
N TRP A 103 -14.39 7.10 -4.41
CA TRP A 103 -13.10 7.49 -3.84
C TRP A 103 -13.25 8.39 -2.61
N GLU A 104 -12.48 8.07 -1.57
CA GLU A 104 -12.22 8.97 -0.45
C GLU A 104 -11.40 10.21 -0.87
N PRO A 105 -11.37 11.26 -0.03
CA PRO A 105 -10.53 12.42 -0.26
C PRO A 105 -9.07 12.05 -0.55
N GLU A 106 -8.48 12.66 -1.58
CA GLU A 106 -7.09 12.40 -1.93
C GLU A 106 -6.11 13.08 -0.97
N VAL A 107 -4.99 12.41 -0.70
CA VAL A 107 -3.82 12.97 -0.03
C VAL A 107 -2.70 13.19 -1.05
N CYS A 108 -1.83 14.16 -0.78
CA CYS A 108 -0.64 14.39 -1.60
C CYS A 108 0.58 13.73 -0.96
N TRP A 109 1.23 12.83 -1.70
CA TRP A 109 2.41 12.11 -1.28
C TRP A 109 3.61 12.53 -2.14
N ASP A 110 4.64 13.10 -1.52
CA ASP A 110 5.90 13.44 -2.17
C ASP A 110 6.85 12.24 -2.04
N VAL A 111 7.19 11.64 -3.19
CA VAL A 111 7.95 10.38 -3.26
C VAL A 111 9.33 10.65 -3.87
N PRO A 112 10.44 10.26 -3.20
CA PRO A 112 11.79 10.49 -3.69
C PRO A 112 12.26 9.46 -4.73
N GLY A 113 11.49 8.40 -4.98
CA GLY A 113 11.84 7.32 -5.89
C GLY A 113 11.05 6.03 -5.60
N PRO A 114 11.62 4.86 -5.87
CA PRO A 114 10.98 3.58 -5.57
C PRO A 114 10.68 3.41 -4.07
N VAL A 115 9.62 2.66 -3.78
CA VAL A 115 9.17 2.36 -2.42
C VAL A 115 9.07 0.84 -2.24
N LEU A 116 9.20 0.38 -1.00
CA LEU A 116 9.01 -1.01 -0.62
C LEU A 116 7.69 -1.15 0.14
N LEU A 117 6.78 -1.97 -0.37
CA LEU A 117 5.56 -2.41 0.33
C LEU A 117 5.90 -3.65 1.16
N PHE A 118 5.61 -3.62 2.45
CA PHE A 118 5.82 -4.75 3.37
C PHE A 118 4.91 -4.60 4.59
N ASP A 119 4.87 -5.61 5.46
CA ASP A 119 4.16 -5.55 6.74
C ASP A 119 4.84 -4.58 7.71
N ALA A 120 4.06 -3.61 8.23
CA ALA A 120 4.56 -2.51 9.04
C ALA A 120 5.25 -2.94 10.34
N ALA A 121 5.01 -4.16 10.82
CA ALA A 121 5.63 -4.68 12.03
C ALA A 121 7.13 -4.95 11.85
N TRP A 122 7.60 -5.19 10.62
CA TRP A 122 9.02 -5.46 10.38
C TRP A 122 9.85 -4.18 10.32
N PRO A 123 11.10 -4.19 10.81
CA PRO A 123 12.04 -3.11 10.56
C PRO A 123 12.38 -3.04 9.07
N GLY A 124 12.50 -1.83 8.53
CA GLY A 124 12.78 -1.62 7.11
C GLY A 124 14.12 -2.19 6.66
N THR A 125 15.11 -2.33 7.56
CA THR A 125 16.37 -3.02 7.25
C THR A 125 16.22 -4.53 7.08
N GLY A 126 15.17 -5.14 7.63
CA GLY A 126 14.85 -6.57 7.49
C GLY A 126 13.75 -6.87 6.48
N ALA A 127 12.95 -5.87 6.08
CA ALA A 127 11.85 -6.03 5.14
C ALA A 127 12.24 -6.67 3.78
N PRO A 128 13.42 -6.39 3.19
CA PRO A 128 13.84 -7.08 1.95
C PRO A 128 14.05 -8.60 2.09
N ASP A 129 14.22 -9.10 3.32
CA ASP A 129 14.37 -10.53 3.61
C ASP A 129 13.03 -11.21 3.95
N THR A 130 11.92 -10.46 3.95
CA THR A 130 10.56 -10.95 4.21
C THR A 130 9.69 -10.87 2.96
N ASP A 131 8.40 -11.18 3.09
CA ASP A 131 7.42 -10.94 2.04
C ASP A 131 7.27 -9.44 1.78
N HIS A 132 7.53 -9.01 0.55
CA HIS A 132 7.56 -7.60 0.16
C HIS A 132 7.37 -7.41 -1.34
N VAL A 133 6.93 -6.22 -1.75
CA VAL A 133 6.83 -5.82 -3.15
C VAL A 133 7.54 -4.49 -3.35
N ARG A 134 8.47 -4.46 -4.30
CA ARG A 134 9.13 -3.23 -4.71
C ARG A 134 8.32 -2.49 -5.76
N VAL A 135 7.88 -1.28 -5.45
CA VAL A 135 7.07 -0.44 -6.33
C VAL A 135 7.95 0.63 -6.98
N ALA A 136 8.17 0.47 -8.28
CA ALA A 136 9.02 1.37 -9.07
C ALA A 136 8.33 2.71 -9.39
N LEU A 137 8.33 3.64 -8.43
CA LEU A 137 7.85 5.01 -8.62
C LEU A 137 8.97 5.93 -9.12
N SER A 138 8.59 6.88 -9.98
CA SER A 138 9.47 7.99 -10.33
C SER A 138 9.42 9.05 -9.23
N PRO A 139 10.52 9.78 -8.97
CA PRO A 139 10.48 10.89 -8.04
C PRO A 139 9.43 11.93 -8.44
N GLY A 140 8.63 12.41 -7.49
CA GLY A 140 7.62 13.42 -7.72
C GLY A 140 6.45 13.39 -6.73
N ARG A 141 5.48 14.26 -6.98
CA ARG A 141 4.25 14.34 -6.18
C ARG A 141 3.16 13.47 -6.77
N TYR A 142 2.49 12.70 -5.92
CA TYR A 142 1.38 11.82 -6.27
C TYR A 142 0.13 12.24 -5.50
N ALA A 143 -1.01 12.30 -6.18
CA ALA A 143 -2.30 12.24 -5.50
C ALA A 143 -2.59 10.76 -5.23
N VAL A 144 -2.92 10.45 -3.98
CA VAL A 144 -3.24 9.11 -3.53
C VAL A 144 -4.65 9.10 -2.96
N ARG A 145 -5.47 8.14 -3.37
CA ARG A 145 -6.85 8.00 -2.92
C ARG A 145 -7.20 6.54 -2.74
N ALA A 146 -8.09 6.27 -1.79
CA ALA A 146 -8.54 4.92 -1.47
C ALA A 146 -10.03 4.74 -1.74
N ALA A 147 -10.45 3.51 -2.01
CA ALA A 147 -11.84 3.11 -2.08
C ALA A 147 -11.98 1.64 -1.66
N GLN A 148 -13.14 1.27 -1.10
CA GLN A 148 -13.56 -0.11 -0.93
C GLN A 148 -14.63 -0.39 -1.98
N VAL A 149 -14.50 -1.49 -2.72
CA VAL A 149 -15.42 -1.82 -3.81
C VAL A 149 -15.93 -3.25 -3.65
N GLN A 150 -17.20 -3.44 -3.97
CA GLN A 150 -17.83 -4.75 -4.05
C GLN A 150 -18.32 -5.02 -5.49
N PRO A 151 -17.46 -5.52 -6.41
CA PRO A 151 -17.86 -5.77 -7.80
C PRO A 151 -18.87 -6.92 -7.96
N GLY A 152 -18.94 -7.81 -6.97
CA GLY A 152 -19.81 -8.99 -6.96
C GLY A 152 -20.28 -9.32 -5.56
N PRO A 153 -21.25 -10.25 -5.40
CA PRO A 153 -21.81 -10.58 -4.09
C PRO A 153 -20.75 -11.07 -3.10
N GLU A 154 -19.74 -11.79 -3.57
CA GLU A 154 -18.69 -12.41 -2.75
C GLU A 154 -17.29 -11.83 -3.04
N THR A 155 -17.21 -10.80 -3.88
CA THR A 155 -15.95 -10.15 -4.27
C THR A 155 -15.88 -8.75 -3.65
N TRP A 156 -14.92 -8.53 -2.76
CA TRP A 156 -14.67 -7.27 -2.06
C TRP A 156 -13.18 -6.96 -2.15
N LEU A 157 -12.85 -5.75 -2.58
CA LEU A 157 -11.45 -5.33 -2.67
C LEU A 157 -11.25 -3.85 -2.38
N GLY A 158 -10.18 -3.56 -1.67
CA GLY A 158 -9.66 -2.22 -1.51
C GLY A 158 -8.84 -1.81 -2.72
N LEU A 159 -8.95 -0.56 -3.12
CA LEU A 159 -8.13 0.08 -4.14
C LEU A 159 -7.42 1.27 -3.53
N VAL A 160 -6.11 1.39 -3.74
CA VAL A 160 -5.35 2.61 -3.44
C VAL A 160 -4.64 3.05 -4.72
N GLU A 161 -5.15 4.11 -5.35
CA GLU A 161 -4.64 4.59 -6.64
C GLU A 161 -3.60 5.69 -6.45
N LEU A 162 -2.46 5.56 -7.12
CA LEU A 162 -1.39 6.53 -7.20
C LEU A 162 -1.44 7.25 -8.55
N ARG A 163 -1.73 8.55 -8.53
CA ARG A 163 -1.73 9.39 -9.72
C ARG A 163 -0.65 10.46 -9.63
N ARG A 164 0.38 10.35 -10.45
CA ARG A 164 1.44 11.37 -10.53
C ARG A 164 0.83 12.72 -10.92
N LEU A 165 1.12 13.75 -10.14
CA LEU A 165 0.73 15.11 -10.44
C LEU A 165 1.75 15.74 -11.38
N ALA A 166 1.27 16.47 -12.38
CA ALA A 166 2.13 17.26 -13.24
C ALA A 166 2.84 18.33 -12.39
N HIS A 167 4.14 18.53 -12.64
CA HIS A 167 4.82 19.71 -12.14
C HIS A 167 4.13 20.95 -12.74
N ARG A 168 3.55 21.80 -11.89
CA ARG A 168 3.04 23.11 -12.31
C ARG A 168 4.18 24.06 -12.61
#